data_AF-A0A522Q2U2-F1
#
_entry.id   AF-A0A522Q2U2-F1
#
_cell.length_a   1.000
_cell.length_b   1.000
_cell.length_c   1.000
_cell.angle_alpha   90.00
_cell.angle_beta   90.00
_cell.angle_gamma   90.00
#
_symmetry.space_group_name_H-M   'P 1'
#
loop_
_entity.id
_entity.type
_entity.pdbx_description
1 polymer ?
#
loop_
_entity_poly.entity_id
_entity_poly.type
_entity_poly.pdbx_seq_one_letter_code
_entity_poly.pdbx_strand_id
1 'polypeptide(L)' 'MTQIYLVRHGETDWNRRRRLQGILDVGLNGAGICQAQQFARRLSNLRPLNVYSARKKPARCRC' A
#
# COMPACT_ATOMS: atom_id res chain seq x y z
N MET A 1 -10.35 3.76 24.15
CA MET A 1 -10.79 4.30 22.84
C MET A 1 -9.85 3.75 21.78
N THR A 2 -10.36 3.11 20.73
CA THR A 2 -9.54 2.45 19.70
C THR A 2 -9.57 3.28 18.41
N GLN A 3 -8.41 3.69 17.90
CA GLN A 3 -8.30 4.41 16.62
C GLN A 3 -7.94 3.43 15.51
N ILE A 4 -8.71 3.42 14.44
CA ILE A 4 -8.51 2.56 13.27
C ILE A 4 -8.17 3.45 12.08
N TYR A 5 -7.03 3.18 11.44
CA TYR A 5 -6.58 3.87 10.24
C TYR A 5 -6.71 2.94 9.04
N LEU A 6 -7.54 3.32 8.07
CA LEU A 6 -7.70 2.57 6.82
C LEU A 6 -6.80 3.20 5.73
N VAL A 7 -5.91 2.39 5.15
CA VAL A 7 -4.92 2.86 4.18
C VAL A 7 -5.05 2.03 2.91
N ARG A 8 -5.15 2.69 1.75
CA ARG A 8 -5.09 2.02 0.45
C ARG A 8 -3.63 1.81 0.04
N HIS A 9 -3.38 0.76 -0.75
CA HIS A 9 -2.07 0.56 -1.36
C HIS A 9 -1.71 1.74 -2.28
N GLY A 10 -0.40 1.97 -2.47
CA GLY A 10 0.10 3.00 -3.38
C GLY A 10 -0.30 2.75 -4.84
N GLU A 11 -0.06 3.75 -5.68
CA GLU A 11 -0.35 3.68 -7.11
C GLU A 11 0.32 2.49 -7.82
N THR A 12 -0.43 1.87 -8.73
CA THR A 12 0.03 0.86 -9.69
C THR A 12 -0.15 1.39 -11.11
N ASP A 13 0.59 0.86 -12.08
CA ASP A 13 0.43 1.27 -13.49
C ASP A 13 -0.98 1.00 -14.04
N TRP A 14 -1.71 0.06 -13.42
CA TRP A 14 -3.09 -0.24 -13.76
C TRP A 14 -4.05 0.82 -13.25
N ASN A 15 -3.87 1.30 -12.02
CA ASN A 15 -4.62 2.43 -11.48
C ASN A 15 -4.42 3.67 -12.35
N ARG A 16 -3.16 3.96 -12.74
CA ARG A 16 -2.83 5.09 -13.61
C ARG A 16 -3.51 5.00 -14.98
N ARG A 17 -3.62 3.79 -15.55
CA ARG A 17 -4.29 3.53 -16.83
C ARG A 17 -5.80 3.34 -16.71
N ARG A 18 -6.40 3.56 -15.53
CA ARG A 18 -7.82 3.31 -15.21
C ARG A 18 -8.31 1.94 -15.66
N ARG A 19 -7.43 0.94 -15.65
CA ARG A 19 -7.82 -0.44 -15.97
C ARG A 19 -8.40 -1.11 -14.74
N LEU A 20 -9.46 -1.88 -14.92
CA LEU A 20 -10.02 -2.70 -13.86
C LEU A 20 -8.99 -3.75 -13.45
N GLN A 21 -8.41 -3.56 -12.26
CA GLN A 21 -7.47 -4.49 -11.67
C GLN A 21 -8.29 -5.61 -11.02
N GLY A 22 -8.49 -6.72 -11.74
CA GLY A 22 -9.21 -7.90 -11.23
C GLY A 22 -8.39 -8.67 -10.18
N ILE A 23 -8.08 -9.94 -10.45
CA ILE A 23 -7.15 -10.75 -9.64
C ILE A 23 -5.68 -10.49 -10.04
N LEU A 24 -5.46 -9.66 -11.07
CA LEU A 24 -4.13 -9.38 -11.60
C LEU A 24 -3.27 -8.61 -10.60
N ASP A 25 -2.17 -9.27 -10.27
CA ASP A 25 -1.19 -8.83 -9.31
C ASP A 25 -0.20 -7.88 -9.99
N VAL A 26 -0.36 -6.59 -9.69
CA VAL A 26 0.41 -5.51 -10.28
C VAL A 26 1.14 -4.83 -9.15
N GLY A 27 2.47 -4.86 -9.21
CA GLY A 27 3.32 -4.16 -8.26
C GLY A 27 3.06 -2.66 -8.23
N LEU A 28 3.49 -2.02 -7.15
CA LEU A 28 3.53 -0.56 -7.06
C LEU A 28 4.43 -0.02 -8.17
N ASN A 29 3.99 1.07 -8.82
CA ASN A 29 4.88 1.80 -9.72
C ASN A 29 5.81 2.73 -8.91
N GLY A 30 6.74 3.41 -9.57
CA GLY A 30 7.67 4.33 -8.89
C GLY A 30 6.97 5.40 -8.05
N ALA A 31 5.80 5.88 -8.49
CA ALA A 31 4.98 6.81 -7.72
C ALA A 31 4.35 6.15 -6.48
N GLY A 32 3.84 4.92 -6.61
CA GLY A 32 3.30 4.13 -5.51
C GLY A 32 4.34 3.81 -4.43
N ILE A 33 5.59 3.56 -4.82
CA ILE A 33 6.70 3.38 -3.87
C ILE A 33 6.98 4.68 -3.10
N CYS A 34 7.04 5.82 -3.80
CA CYS A 34 7.25 7.13 -3.16
C CYS A 34 6.09 7.47 -2.20
N GLN A 35 4.85 7.18 -2.59
CA GLN A 35 3.67 7.33 -1.75
C GLN A 35 3.77 6.45 -0.48
N ALA A 36 4.16 5.18 -0.62
CA ALA A 36 4.34 4.28 0.51
C ALA A 36 5.43 4.77 1.47
N GLN A 37 6.54 5.28 0.96
CA GLN A 37 7.62 5.85 1.78
C GLN A 37 7.18 7.12 2.53
N GLN A 38 6.47 8.03 1.87
CA GLN A 38 5.94 9.23 2.52
C GLN A 38 4.90 8.86 3.58
N PHE A 39 4.05 7.87 3.29
CA PHE A 39 3.08 7.37 4.25
C PHE A 39 3.76 6.75 5.46
N ALA A 40 4.78 5.92 5.26
CA ALA A 40 5.57 5.33 6.35
C ALA A 40 6.16 6.41 7.27
N ARG A 41 6.74 7.48 6.70
CA ARG A 41 7.27 8.61 7.48
C ARG A 41 6.21 9.30 8.32
N ARG A 42 5.00 9.48 7.80
CA ARG A 42 3.87 10.06 8.55
C ARG A 42 3.35 9.11 9.63
N LEU A 43 3.32 7.81 9.34
CA LEU A 43 2.85 6.78 10.27
C LEU A 43 3.82 6.54 11.43
N SER A 44 5.13 6.79 11.23
CA SER A 44 6.14 6.70 12.30
C SER A 44 5.79 7.55 13.53
N ASN A 45 5.08 8.66 13.33
CA ASN A 45 4.62 9.52 14.43
C ASN A 45 3.43 8.95 15.20
N LEU A 46 2.65 8.06 14.59
CA LEU A 46 1.40 7.53 15.16
C LEU A 46 1.60 6.26 15.99
N ARG A 47 2.76 5.60 15.92
CA ARG A 47 3.10 4.34 16.64
C ARG A 47 1.92 3.35 16.70
N PRO A 48 1.51 2.75 15.56
CA PRO A 48 0.39 1.83 15.55
C PRO A 48 0.70 0.59 16.42
N LEU A 49 -0.25 0.22 17.29
CA LEU A 49 -0.18 -1.00 18.10
C LEU A 49 -0.25 -2.27 17.23
N ASN A 50 -1.13 -2.27 16.22
CA ASN A 50 -1.32 -3.39 15.32
C ASN A 50 -1.40 -2.88 13.87
N VAL A 51 -0.74 -3.59 12.95
CA VAL A 51 -0.76 -3.31 11.51
C VAL A 51 -1.21 -4.56 10.77
N TYR A 52 -2.29 -4.44 9.99
CA TYR A 52 -2.82 -5.52 9.17
C TYR A 52 -2.65 -5.15 7.69
N SER A 53 -2.19 -6.08 6.86
CA SER A 53 -2.11 -5.91 5.41
C SER A 53 -2.71 -7.12 4.70
N ALA A 54 -3.63 -6.87 3.78
CA ALA A 54 -4.14 -7.89 2.88
C ALA A 54 -3.10 -8.11 1.78
N ARG A 55 -2.24 -9.12 1.97
CA ARG A 55 -1.23 -9.50 0.98
C ARG A 55 -1.94 -10.17 -0.21
N LYS A 56 -2.09 -9.47 -1.34
CA LYS A 56 -2.09 -10.17 -2.64
C LYS A 56 -0.62 -10.34 -3.02
N LYS A 57 -0.19 -11.59 -3.27
CA LYS A 57 1.23 -11.92 -3.52
C LYS A 57 1.62 -11.52 -4.94
N PRO A 58 2.65 -10.67 -5.12
CA PRO A 58 3.66 -10.88 -6.15
C PRO A 58 4.79 -11.71 -5.58
N ALA A 59 5.41 -12.49 -6.46
CA ALA A 59 6.75 -12.99 -6.22
C ALA A 59 7.63 -11.80 -5.79
N ARG A 60 8.05 -11.80 -4.52
CA ARG A 60 9.00 -10.85 -3.90
C ARG A 60 8.50 -9.40 -3.75
N CYS A 61 7.90 -9.12 -2.61
CA CYS A 61 8.27 -7.95 -1.82
C CYS A 61 8.06 -8.27 -0.33
N ARG A 62 9.17 -8.28 0.43
CA ARG A 62 9.18 -8.52 1.88
C ARG A 62 8.80 -7.22 2.58
N CYS A 63 7.79 -7.30 3.45
CA CYS A 63 7.58 -6.35 4.53
C CYS A 63 8.65 -6.56 5.60
#